data_AF-A0A0F8XUE3-F1
#
_entry.id   AF-A0A0F8XUE3-F1
#
_cell.length_a   1.000
_cell.length_b   1.000
_cell.length_c   1.000
_cell.angle_alpha   90.00
_cell.angle_beta   90.00
_cell.angle_gamma   90.00
#
_symmetry.space_group_name_H-M   'P 1'
#
loop_
_entity.id
_entity.type
_entity.pdbx_description
1 polymer ?
#
loop_
_entity_poly.entity_id
_entity_poly.type
_entity_poly.pdbx_seq_one_letter_code
_entity_poly.pdbx_strand_id
1 'polypeptide(L)'
;ELLNQVAAAKLCLLNPTKKSAYDRRIKATMRPKAKPSAAAPAKPPSRQPVATVAADPGVPAINTAAPSSAYRERRKKASWQVPAALALATVVVVGLAIMLLRNEDQTLRVGQGESQQQGNATSARPTQDPSTQRGTERPDSEAAGSQAASSADPQSTAGAESRSTRPSVEEDDPEEGDASVEPINGPETLADLVANGPEEQTPDEPDDILDHNLGESLPAGPSQPAPPPGREKTPIPAEPDRERALAAFWKIYREEYDDPKPVKEKQNLAKKWLHLARLSTDDPASRYVTFEQARDLATKVKDGVTAYEAVDGMAAEFLIDPLPMKAKILEEFSRKARWPAEYQTVANQAFLLMDEAIRQDAITLAGEIGQIALDTAREAAQVALG
;
A
#
# COMPACT_ATOMS: atom_id res chain seq x y z
N GLU A 1 -17.09 16.70 8.15
CA GLU A 1 -16.43 17.37 9.29
C GLU A 1 -14.89 17.23 9.29
N LEU A 2 -14.34 16.02 9.16
CA LEU A 2 -12.88 15.76 9.15
C LEU A 2 -12.08 16.55 8.11
N LEU A 3 -12.58 16.69 6.87
CA LEU A 3 -11.92 17.49 5.83
C LEU A 3 -11.80 18.98 6.21
N ASN A 4 -12.79 19.51 6.93
CA ASN A 4 -12.77 20.91 7.39
C ASN A 4 -11.73 21.10 8.52
N GLN A 5 -11.58 20.11 9.38
CA GLN A 5 -10.54 20.10 10.42
C GLN A 5 -9.12 20.00 9.82
N VAL A 6 -8.93 19.20 8.77
CA VAL A 6 -7.63 19.08 8.07
C VAL A 6 -7.28 20.37 7.31
N ALA A 7 -8.26 21.03 6.67
CA ALA A 7 -8.05 22.31 6.01
C ALA A 7 -7.71 23.43 7.01
N ALA A 8 -8.40 23.48 8.15
CA ALA A 8 -8.10 24.43 9.23
C ALA A 8 -6.70 24.19 9.85
N ALA A 9 -6.30 22.93 10.02
CA ALA A 9 -4.96 22.57 10.49
C ALA A 9 -3.86 23.01 9.50
N LYS A 10 -4.07 22.80 8.20
CA LYS A 10 -3.16 23.29 7.14
C LYS A 10 -3.06 24.82 7.15
N LEU A 11 -4.18 25.53 7.27
CA LEU A 11 -4.19 27.00 7.31
C LEU A 11 -3.46 27.57 8.54
N CYS A 12 -3.51 26.86 9.68
CA CYS A 12 -2.73 27.21 10.88
C CYS A 12 -1.23 26.92 10.74
N LEU A 13 -0.84 25.93 9.92
CA LEU A 13 0.56 25.57 9.68
C LEU A 13 1.27 26.47 8.66
N LEU A 14 0.55 27.06 7.69
CA LEU A 14 1.12 27.96 6.69
C LEU A 14 1.31 29.41 7.18
N ASN A 15 0.74 29.79 8.32
CA ASN A 15 0.87 31.15 8.86
C ASN A 15 1.83 31.15 10.07
N PRO A 16 3.04 31.71 9.98
CA PRO A 16 4.09 31.56 10.99
C PRO A 16 3.69 32.08 12.37
N THR A 17 2.85 33.13 12.43
CA THR A 17 2.28 33.64 13.69
C THR A 17 1.30 32.65 14.32
N LYS A 18 0.42 32.01 13.53
CA LYS A 18 -0.54 30.98 14.03
C LYS A 18 0.18 29.71 14.48
N LYS A 19 1.21 29.27 13.74
CA LYS A 19 2.08 28.15 14.15
C LYS A 19 2.71 28.40 15.53
N SER A 20 3.25 29.61 15.77
CA SER A 20 3.84 29.96 17.07
C SER A 20 2.83 29.94 18.23
N ALA A 21 1.55 30.22 17.96
CA ALA A 21 0.49 30.18 18.96
C ALA A 21 0.07 28.73 19.26
N TYR A 22 -0.01 27.89 18.22
CA TYR A 22 -0.29 26.47 18.35
C TYR A 22 0.82 25.72 19.12
N ASP A 23 2.08 25.99 18.80
CA ASP A 23 3.24 25.40 19.48
C ASP A 23 3.29 25.80 20.96
N ARG A 24 2.89 27.04 21.30
CA ARG A 24 2.74 27.49 22.70
C ARG A 24 1.64 26.71 23.42
N ARG A 25 0.52 26.43 22.76
CA ARG A 25 -0.60 25.65 23.32
C ARG A 25 -0.19 24.20 23.58
N ILE A 26 0.53 23.56 22.65
CA ILE A 26 1.07 22.21 22.84
C ILE A 26 2.11 22.18 23.97
N LYS A 27 3.02 23.16 24.05
CA LYS A 27 3.98 23.24 25.17
C LYS A 27 3.30 23.44 26.52
N ALA A 28 2.18 24.15 26.57
CA ALA A 28 1.40 24.32 27.79
C ALA A 28 0.69 23.03 28.22
N THR A 29 0.12 22.26 27.28
CA THR A 29 -0.52 20.98 27.60
C THR A 29 0.48 19.86 27.90
N MET A 30 1.65 19.87 27.26
CA MET A 30 2.72 18.89 27.53
C MET A 30 3.56 19.23 28.75
N ARG A 31 3.41 20.42 29.34
CA ARG A 31 4.10 20.73 30.59
C ARG A 31 3.50 19.83 31.67
N PRO A 32 4.24 18.82 32.18
CA PRO A 32 3.71 17.92 33.17
C PRO A 32 3.25 18.76 34.36
N LYS A 33 1.97 18.60 34.73
CA LYS A 33 1.35 19.34 35.83
C LYS A 33 2.23 19.09 37.05
N ALA A 34 3.02 20.09 37.43
CA ALA A 34 3.99 19.97 38.52
C ALA A 34 3.20 19.49 39.73
N LYS A 35 3.54 18.31 40.26
CA LYS A 35 2.96 17.83 41.52
C LYS A 35 3.10 18.97 42.52
N PRO A 36 2.01 19.44 43.14
CA PRO A 36 2.11 20.45 44.17
C PRO A 36 3.13 19.96 45.19
N SER A 37 4.23 20.70 45.29
CA SER A 37 5.27 20.46 46.27
C SER A 37 4.58 20.47 47.62
N ALA A 38 4.49 19.28 48.25
CA ALA A 38 3.91 19.13 49.56
C ALA A 38 4.60 20.12 50.48
N ALA A 39 3.83 21.09 50.97
CA ALA A 39 4.26 22.02 51.99
C ALA A 39 4.91 21.22 53.12
N ALA A 40 6.11 21.63 53.50
CA ALA A 40 6.86 21.04 54.60
C ALA A 40 5.95 20.88 55.83
N PRO A 41 5.85 19.68 56.42
CA PRO A 41 5.01 19.46 57.59
C PRO A 41 5.53 20.30 58.75
N ALA A 42 4.64 21.11 59.32
CA ALA A 42 4.88 21.83 60.56
C ALA A 42 5.27 20.83 61.67
N LYS A 43 6.33 21.21 62.40
CA LYS A 43 6.92 20.49 63.53
C LYS A 43 5.83 20.17 64.57
N PRO A 44 5.60 18.89 64.95
CA PRO A 44 4.59 18.56 65.95
C PRO A 44 5.04 18.94 67.37
N PRO A 45 4.14 19.40 68.25
CA PRO A 45 4.44 19.62 69.65
C PRO A 45 4.62 18.29 70.39
N SER A 46 5.61 18.28 71.27
CA SER A 46 5.96 17.22 72.22
C SER A 46 4.73 16.67 72.97
N ARG A 47 4.43 15.39 72.80
CA ARG A 47 3.42 14.65 73.58
C ARG A 47 4.11 13.65 74.51
N GLN A 48 3.74 13.74 75.79
CA GLN A 48 4.21 12.96 76.93
C GLN A 48 3.85 11.45 76.82
N PRO A 49 4.54 10.58 77.59
CA PRO A 49 4.31 9.14 77.60
C PRO A 49 3.04 8.80 78.40
N VAL A 50 2.14 8.01 77.81
CA VAL A 50 1.01 7.38 78.51
C VAL A 50 1.11 5.87 78.35
N ALA A 51 0.75 5.21 79.45
CA ALA A 51 1.01 3.86 79.87
C ALA A 51 0.58 2.74 78.90
N THR A 52 1.37 1.67 78.99
CA THR A 52 1.09 0.27 78.69
C THR A 52 -0.30 -0.18 79.16
N VAL A 53 -1.08 -0.75 78.25
CA VAL A 53 -2.20 -1.66 78.57
C VAL A 53 -2.01 -2.95 77.77
N ALA A 54 -2.23 -4.05 78.48
CA ALA A 54 -1.87 -5.41 78.13
C ALA A 54 -2.84 -6.08 77.13
N ALA A 55 -2.23 -6.95 76.33
CA ALA A 55 -2.67 -8.24 75.80
C ALA A 55 -4.17 -8.51 75.55
N ASP A 56 -4.47 -8.85 74.29
CA ASP A 56 -5.52 -9.81 73.91
C ASP A 56 -4.94 -10.78 72.86
N PRO A 57 -4.91 -12.11 73.08
CA PRO A 57 -4.34 -13.09 72.15
C PRO A 57 -5.46 -13.82 71.38
N GLY A 58 -5.60 -13.57 70.07
CA GLY A 58 -6.57 -14.37 69.32
C GLY A 58 -6.88 -13.99 67.88
N VAL A 59 -5.90 -13.59 67.06
CA VAL A 59 -6.11 -13.53 65.60
C VAL A 59 -4.82 -13.96 64.88
N PRO A 60 -4.86 -14.95 63.96
CA PRO A 60 -3.68 -15.32 63.17
C PRO A 60 -3.28 -14.17 62.24
N ALA A 61 -2.03 -13.74 62.38
CA ALA A 61 -1.39 -12.69 61.60
C ALA A 61 -1.30 -13.09 60.12
N ILE A 62 -1.99 -12.37 59.24
CA ILE A 62 -1.70 -12.37 57.81
C ILE A 62 -0.46 -11.50 57.61
N ASN A 63 0.67 -12.15 57.35
CA ASN A 63 1.93 -11.52 56.97
C ASN A 63 1.78 -10.83 55.60
N THR A 64 1.49 -9.53 55.57
CA THR A 64 1.76 -8.68 54.41
C THR A 64 3.19 -8.16 54.52
N ALA A 65 4.15 -9.01 54.16
CA ALA A 65 5.53 -8.61 53.97
C ALA A 65 5.60 -7.64 52.78
N ALA A 66 6.13 -6.44 53.05
CA ALA A 66 6.40 -5.43 52.04
C ALA A 66 7.38 -5.97 50.97
N PRO A 67 7.19 -5.67 49.68
CA PRO A 67 8.18 -5.97 48.67
C PRO A 67 9.39 -5.06 48.89
N SER A 68 10.50 -5.65 49.32
CA SER A 68 11.80 -4.99 49.34
C SER A 68 12.22 -4.67 47.92
N SER A 69 12.69 -3.44 47.73
CA SER A 69 13.26 -2.93 46.49
C SER A 69 14.52 -3.72 46.14
N ALA A 70 14.36 -4.78 45.33
CA ALA A 70 15.47 -5.46 44.69
C ALA A 70 16.06 -4.53 43.63
N TYR A 71 17.27 -4.11 43.95
CA TYR A 71 18.16 -3.24 43.22
C TYR A 71 18.30 -3.69 41.76
N ARG A 72 17.90 -2.80 40.86
CA ARG A 72 17.93 -2.97 39.41
C ARG A 72 19.37 -2.78 38.92
N GLU A 73 20.22 -3.79 39.07
CA GLU A 73 21.51 -3.85 38.38
C GLU A 73 21.29 -4.14 36.90
N ARG A 74 20.94 -3.08 36.15
CA ARG A 74 21.09 -3.05 34.70
C ARG A 74 22.58 -3.07 34.38
N ARG A 75 23.11 -4.27 34.15
CA ARG A 75 24.35 -4.49 33.40
C ARG A 75 24.35 -3.61 32.15
N LYS A 76 25.20 -2.60 32.14
CA LYS A 76 25.59 -1.85 30.95
C LYS A 76 26.32 -2.83 30.03
N LYS A 77 25.59 -3.53 29.16
CA LYS A 77 26.18 -4.13 27.96
C LYS A 77 26.64 -2.97 27.09
N ALA A 78 27.90 -2.59 27.23
CA ALA A 78 28.57 -1.71 26.30
C ALA A 78 28.37 -2.29 24.90
N SER A 79 27.66 -1.54 24.07
CA SER A 79 27.18 -1.94 22.76
C SER A 79 28.37 -2.06 21.78
N TRP A 80 28.95 -3.25 21.70
CA TRP A 80 29.95 -3.61 20.69
C TRP A 80 29.41 -3.53 19.25
N GLN A 81 28.11 -3.26 19.07
CA GLN A 81 27.47 -3.05 17.77
C GLN A 81 27.81 -1.70 17.11
N VAL A 82 28.21 -0.67 17.87
CA VAL A 82 28.54 0.63 17.30
C VAL A 82 29.82 0.59 16.43
N PRO A 83 30.95 -0.01 16.86
CA PRO A 83 32.13 -0.09 16.00
C PRO A 83 31.92 -1.00 14.78
N ALA A 84 31.10 -2.06 14.89
CA ALA A 84 30.81 -2.96 13.77
C ALA A 84 30.00 -2.26 12.66
N ALA A 85 29.01 -1.43 13.02
CA ALA A 85 28.24 -0.67 12.05
C ALA A 85 29.10 0.37 11.30
N LEU A 86 30.09 0.97 11.98
CA LEU A 86 30.97 1.97 11.40
C LEU A 86 31.99 1.35 10.42
N ALA A 87 32.46 0.13 10.68
CA ALA A 87 33.33 -0.61 9.76
C ALA A 87 32.58 -1.08 8.50
N LEU A 88 31.29 -1.40 8.60
CA LEU A 88 30.47 -1.79 7.44
C LEU A 88 30.18 -0.58 6.54
N ALA A 89 29.89 0.58 7.13
CA ALA A 89 29.66 1.81 6.38
C ALA A 89 30.90 2.24 5.57
N THR A 90 32.11 2.10 6.12
CA THR A 90 33.34 2.46 5.39
C THR A 90 33.61 1.53 4.20
N VAL A 91 33.34 0.22 4.32
CA VAL A 91 33.50 -0.72 3.20
C VAL A 91 32.53 -0.40 2.06
N VAL A 92 31.29 -0.02 2.36
CA VAL A 92 30.30 0.37 1.33
C VAL A 92 30.73 1.64 0.60
N VAL A 93 31.20 2.67 1.33
CA VAL A 93 31.66 3.93 0.72
C VAL A 93 32.89 3.71 -0.17
N VAL A 94 33.85 2.89 0.27
CA VAL A 94 35.04 2.56 -0.54
C VAL A 94 34.64 1.73 -1.77
N GLY A 95 33.71 0.78 -1.63
CA GLY A 95 33.19 0.00 -2.75
C GLY A 95 32.50 0.87 -3.81
N LEU A 96 31.67 1.83 -3.37
CA LEU A 96 31.01 2.81 -4.24
C LEU A 96 32.03 3.71 -4.95
N ALA A 97 33.06 4.19 -4.25
CA ALA A 97 34.12 5.00 -4.86
C ALA A 97 34.90 4.22 -5.93
N ILE A 98 35.26 2.95 -5.67
CA ILE A 98 35.93 2.10 -6.66
C ILE A 98 35.02 1.83 -7.86
N MET A 99 33.73 1.62 -7.65
CA MET A 99 32.77 1.40 -8.74
C MET A 99 32.63 2.63 -9.63
N LEU A 100 32.58 3.84 -9.05
CA LEU A 100 32.54 5.09 -9.79
C LEU A 100 33.82 5.33 -10.59
N LEU A 101 35.00 5.07 -10.01
CA LEU A 101 36.29 5.19 -10.70
C LEU A 101 36.44 4.22 -11.87
N ARG A 102 35.82 3.03 -11.82
CA ARG A 102 35.86 2.06 -12.93
C ARG A 102 34.87 2.37 -14.05
N ASN A 103 33.87 3.22 -13.80
CA ASN A 103 32.83 3.53 -14.79
C ASN A 103 33.28 4.61 -15.79
N GLU A 104 34.21 5.50 -15.41
CA GLU A 104 34.73 6.54 -16.30
C GLU A 104 35.49 5.95 -17.50
N ASP A 105 36.22 4.84 -17.33
CA ASP A 105 36.98 4.18 -18.41
C ASP A 105 36.10 3.59 -19.52
N GLN A 106 34.82 3.28 -19.24
CA GLN A 106 33.93 2.69 -20.25
C GLN A 106 33.40 3.72 -21.25
N THR A 107 33.32 5.00 -20.86
CA THR A 107 32.78 6.05 -21.74
C THR A 107 33.75 6.51 -22.83
N LEU A 108 35.05 6.25 -22.69
CA LEU A 108 36.06 6.67 -23.67
C LEU A 108 36.31 5.66 -24.80
N ARG A 109 35.76 4.45 -24.71
CA ARG A 109 36.06 3.36 -25.66
C ARG A 109 35.07 3.17 -26.81
N VAL A 110 33.99 3.97 -26.87
CA VAL A 110 32.92 3.85 -27.87
C VAL A 110 33.12 4.76 -29.10
N GLY A 111 34.17 5.60 -29.13
CA GLY A 111 34.31 6.63 -30.18
C GLY A 111 35.28 6.36 -31.34
N GLN A 112 35.99 5.24 -31.38
CA GLN A 112 37.15 5.12 -32.28
C GLN A 112 37.28 3.75 -32.94
N GLY A 113 36.42 3.48 -33.93
CA GLY A 113 36.65 2.36 -34.83
C GLY A 113 35.47 2.07 -35.74
N GLU A 114 35.32 2.85 -36.81
CA GLU A 114 34.79 2.35 -38.09
C GLU A 114 34.83 3.47 -39.15
N SER A 115 35.75 3.34 -40.11
CA SER A 115 35.62 3.66 -41.55
C SER A 115 36.95 4.10 -42.18
N GLN A 116 37.90 3.17 -42.29
CA GLN A 116 38.86 3.13 -43.38
C GLN A 116 38.85 1.72 -43.96
N GLN A 117 39.12 1.62 -45.27
CA GLN A 117 39.18 0.41 -46.11
C GLN A 117 37.79 -0.04 -46.60
N GLN A 118 37.45 0.03 -47.89
CA GLN A 118 38.21 -0.55 -48.99
C GLN A 118 37.75 0.02 -50.35
N GLY A 119 38.71 0.50 -51.13
CA GLY A 119 38.59 0.74 -52.57
C GLY A 119 39.48 -0.22 -53.37
N ASN A 120 39.23 -0.27 -54.68
CA ASN A 120 39.83 -1.08 -55.78
C ASN A 120 39.21 -2.47 -56.00
N ALA A 121 38.88 -2.92 -57.23
CA ALA A 121 39.04 -2.35 -58.57
C ALA A 121 38.27 -3.18 -59.64
N THR A 122 37.65 -2.47 -60.59
CA THR A 122 37.62 -2.69 -62.07
C THR A 122 36.87 -3.87 -62.74
N SER A 123 36.08 -3.46 -63.76
CA SER A 123 35.76 -4.08 -65.07
C SER A 123 34.53 -4.99 -65.22
N ALA A 124 33.47 -4.45 -65.85
CA ALA A 124 33.15 -4.66 -67.28
C ALA A 124 31.63 -4.49 -67.56
N ARG A 125 31.32 -3.59 -68.51
CA ARG A 125 30.06 -3.34 -69.24
C ARG A 125 29.84 -4.50 -70.27
N PRO A 126 28.62 -4.95 -70.70
CA PRO A 126 27.67 -4.11 -71.47
C PRO A 126 26.14 -4.36 -71.42
N THR A 127 25.41 -3.24 -71.62
CA THR A 127 24.28 -3.00 -72.54
C THR A 127 23.15 -4.03 -72.65
N GLN A 128 21.90 -3.63 -72.33
CA GLN A 128 20.74 -3.68 -73.24
C GLN A 128 19.51 -2.91 -72.72
N ASP A 129 18.69 -2.49 -73.68
CA ASP A 129 17.66 -1.44 -73.72
C ASP A 129 16.28 -1.77 -73.09
N PRO A 130 15.38 -0.77 -72.99
CA PRO A 130 14.03 -0.86 -72.43
C PRO A 130 12.90 -0.93 -73.49
N SER A 131 11.84 -1.69 -73.22
CA SER A 131 10.51 -1.58 -73.90
C SER A 131 9.50 -2.52 -73.23
N THR A 132 8.40 -2.03 -72.65
CA THR A 132 7.07 -1.82 -73.27
C THR A 132 6.09 -2.99 -73.03
N GLN A 133 4.98 -2.72 -72.34
CA GLN A 133 3.58 -3.17 -72.57
C GLN A 133 2.79 -2.92 -71.26
N ARG A 134 1.78 -2.03 -71.14
CA ARG A 134 0.56 -1.67 -71.91
C ARG A 134 -0.58 -2.70 -71.79
N GLY A 135 -1.68 -2.25 -71.18
CA GLY A 135 -3.08 -2.74 -71.32
C GLY A 135 -3.37 -4.04 -70.55
N THR A 136 -4.53 -4.32 -69.98
CA THR A 136 -5.91 -3.93 -70.31
C THR A 136 -6.81 -4.34 -69.10
N GLU A 137 -7.63 -3.43 -68.58
CA GLU A 137 -9.11 -3.45 -68.64
C GLU A 137 -9.89 -4.29 -67.58
N ARG A 138 -10.74 -3.54 -66.86
CA ARG A 138 -12.02 -3.80 -66.12
C ARG A 138 -12.98 -4.83 -66.81
N PRO A 139 -14.18 -5.20 -66.28
CA PRO A 139 -14.97 -4.66 -65.14
C PRO A 139 -15.76 -5.66 -64.25
N ASP A 140 -16.48 -5.05 -63.31
CA ASP A 140 -17.61 -5.45 -62.44
C ASP A 140 -18.51 -6.64 -62.87
N SER A 141 -18.98 -7.46 -61.91
CA SER A 141 -20.33 -8.05 -61.94
C SER A 141 -20.78 -8.59 -60.57
N GLU A 142 -21.94 -8.10 -60.13
CA GLU A 142 -22.84 -8.69 -59.13
C GLU A 142 -23.25 -10.14 -59.47
N ALA A 143 -23.56 -10.93 -58.44
CA ALA A 143 -24.88 -11.55 -58.21
C ALA A 143 -24.81 -12.91 -57.48
N ALA A 144 -25.53 -12.98 -56.36
CA ALA A 144 -26.42 -14.04 -55.89
C ALA A 144 -26.06 -15.54 -56.08
N GLY A 145 -26.20 -16.30 -54.99
CA GLY A 145 -26.96 -17.54 -55.02
C GLY A 145 -26.33 -18.81 -54.42
N SER A 146 -26.92 -19.22 -53.29
CA SER A 146 -27.39 -20.59 -53.01
C SER A 146 -26.43 -21.77 -52.78
N GLN A 147 -26.56 -22.31 -51.56
CA GLN A 147 -26.96 -23.69 -51.22
C GLN A 147 -25.92 -24.83 -51.10
N ALA A 148 -26.17 -25.58 -50.01
CA ALA A 148 -26.14 -27.04 -49.84
C ALA A 148 -24.88 -27.72 -49.26
N ALA A 149 -25.02 -28.07 -47.98
CA ALA A 149 -24.95 -29.43 -47.42
C ALA A 149 -23.89 -30.43 -47.93
N SER A 150 -23.03 -30.88 -47.02
CA SER A 150 -22.57 -32.28 -46.85
C SER A 150 -21.79 -32.34 -45.52
N SER A 151 -22.30 -32.94 -44.45
CA SER A 151 -22.34 -34.38 -44.17
C SER A 151 -20.96 -35.03 -44.31
N ALA A 152 -20.24 -35.19 -43.20
CA ALA A 152 -19.28 -36.27 -42.95
C ALA A 152 -18.95 -36.37 -41.45
N ASP A 153 -19.61 -37.32 -40.79
CA ASP A 153 -19.10 -38.08 -39.64
C ASP A 153 -17.69 -38.63 -39.93
N PRO A 154 -16.83 -38.84 -38.91
CA PRO A 154 -16.71 -40.22 -38.43
C PRO A 154 -16.47 -40.40 -36.92
N GLN A 155 -17.17 -41.40 -36.38
CA GLN A 155 -16.70 -42.49 -35.50
C GLN A 155 -15.79 -42.09 -34.32
N SER A 156 -16.29 -42.07 -33.08
CA SER A 156 -16.52 -43.26 -32.23
C SER A 156 -15.35 -44.25 -32.22
N THR A 157 -14.36 -44.00 -31.37
CA THR A 157 -13.55 -45.06 -30.74
C THR A 157 -13.70 -44.96 -29.23
N ALA A 158 -14.47 -45.89 -28.69
CA ALA A 158 -14.52 -46.25 -27.29
C ALA A 158 -13.22 -46.93 -26.86
N GLY A 159 -12.88 -46.77 -25.57
CA GLY A 159 -12.11 -47.76 -24.82
C GLY A 159 -10.67 -47.37 -24.50
N ALA A 160 -10.47 -46.80 -23.29
CA ALA A 160 -9.38 -47.18 -22.41
C ALA A 160 -9.61 -46.56 -21.03
N GLU A 161 -10.27 -47.34 -20.17
CA GLU A 161 -10.24 -47.15 -18.73
C GLU A 161 -8.79 -47.07 -18.26
N SER A 162 -8.38 -45.92 -17.74
CA SER A 162 -7.20 -45.81 -16.88
C SER A 162 -7.67 -45.37 -15.50
N ARG A 163 -7.83 -46.38 -14.64
CA ARG A 163 -7.89 -46.24 -13.18
C ARG A 163 -6.65 -45.45 -12.73
N SER A 164 -6.85 -44.17 -12.46
CA SER A 164 -5.87 -43.39 -11.70
C SER A 164 -6.05 -43.75 -10.22
N THR A 165 -5.09 -44.54 -9.74
CA THR A 165 -4.87 -44.85 -8.34
C THR A 165 -4.73 -43.56 -7.54
N ARG A 166 -5.73 -43.31 -6.69
CA ARG A 166 -5.72 -42.36 -5.57
C ARG A 166 -4.52 -42.69 -4.66
N PRO A 167 -3.54 -41.79 -4.45
CA PRO A 167 -2.59 -41.98 -3.38
C PRO A 167 -3.32 -41.74 -2.05
N SER A 168 -3.34 -42.77 -1.21
CA SER A 168 -3.65 -42.64 0.21
C SER A 168 -2.68 -41.64 0.81
N VAL A 169 -3.21 -40.49 1.22
CA VAL A 169 -2.51 -39.57 2.11
C VAL A 169 -2.72 -40.12 3.52
N GLU A 170 -1.62 -40.58 4.11
CA GLU A 170 -1.50 -40.87 5.54
C GLU A 170 -2.01 -39.66 6.33
N GLU A 171 -3.02 -39.94 7.17
CA GLU A 171 -3.46 -39.06 8.24
C GLU A 171 -2.33 -39.00 9.28
N ASP A 172 -1.50 -37.96 9.20
CA ASP A 172 -0.62 -37.57 10.29
C ASP A 172 -1.48 -36.86 11.37
N ASP A 173 -1.60 -37.55 12.50
CA ASP A 173 -2.04 -37.06 13.80
C ASP A 173 -1.39 -35.70 14.12
N PRO A 174 -2.16 -34.61 14.33
CA PRO A 174 -1.62 -33.45 15.03
C PRO A 174 -1.57 -33.77 16.54
N GLU A 175 -0.36 -33.96 17.06
CA GLU A 175 -0.07 -33.94 18.49
C GLU A 175 -0.77 -32.73 19.15
N GLU A 176 -1.62 -33.04 20.12
CA GLU A 176 -2.22 -32.10 21.05
C GLU A 176 -1.12 -31.34 21.82
N GLY A 177 -0.74 -30.18 21.29
CA GLY A 177 0.02 -29.18 22.02
C GLY A 177 -0.88 -28.50 23.05
N ASP A 178 -0.80 -28.99 24.28
CA ASP A 178 -1.40 -28.45 25.51
C ASP A 178 -0.95 -26.99 25.75
N ALA A 179 -1.61 -26.06 25.08
CA ALA A 179 -1.55 -24.63 25.38
C ALA A 179 -2.62 -24.33 26.42
N SER A 180 -2.24 -24.47 27.69
CA SER A 180 -2.94 -23.89 28.83
C SER A 180 -3.14 -22.38 28.62
N VAL A 181 -4.29 -22.01 28.07
CA VAL A 181 -4.79 -20.64 28.05
C VAL A 181 -5.54 -20.43 29.37
N GLU A 182 -4.96 -19.62 30.24
CA GLU A 182 -5.61 -19.17 31.47
C GLU A 182 -6.94 -18.45 31.17
N PRO A 183 -8.02 -18.73 31.90
CA PRO A 183 -9.29 -18.06 31.71
C PRO A 183 -9.20 -16.63 32.27
N ILE A 184 -9.24 -15.63 31.39
CA ILE A 184 -9.51 -14.25 31.76
C ILE A 184 -11.00 -14.16 32.13
N ASN A 185 -11.26 -14.39 33.43
CA ASN A 185 -12.51 -14.06 34.08
C ASN A 185 -12.61 -12.54 34.24
N GLY A 186 -13.67 -11.96 33.68
CA GLY A 186 -14.07 -10.58 33.98
C GLY A 186 -15.27 -10.14 33.16
N PRO A 187 -16.51 -10.23 33.68
CA PRO A 187 -17.65 -9.56 33.07
C PRO A 187 -17.60 -8.08 33.47
N GLU A 188 -16.97 -7.23 32.66
CA GLU A 188 -17.21 -5.79 32.78
C GLU A 188 -18.56 -5.49 32.11
N THR A 189 -19.54 -5.27 32.99
CA THR A 189 -20.91 -4.88 32.71
C THR A 189 -20.95 -3.57 31.93
N LEU A 190 -21.49 -3.64 30.72
CA LEU A 190 -21.80 -2.53 29.82
C LEU A 190 -23.03 -1.71 30.28
N ALA A 191 -23.24 -1.59 31.60
CA ALA A 191 -24.47 -1.07 32.22
C ALA A 191 -24.29 0.28 32.95
N ASP A 192 -23.07 0.77 33.19
CA ASP A 192 -22.84 1.96 34.04
C ASP A 192 -22.38 3.24 33.32
N LEU A 193 -22.40 3.28 31.97
CA LEU A 193 -21.99 4.47 31.21
C LEU A 193 -23.16 5.34 30.66
N VAL A 194 -24.40 5.05 31.07
CA VAL A 194 -25.60 5.84 30.70
C VAL A 194 -26.22 6.50 31.94
N ALA A 195 -25.46 7.33 32.66
CA ALA A 195 -25.98 7.99 33.86
C ALA A 195 -25.57 9.47 34.07
N ASN A 196 -24.95 10.13 33.09
CA ASN A 196 -24.67 11.58 33.20
C ASN A 196 -24.87 12.28 31.85
N GLY A 197 -26.12 12.40 31.42
CA GLY A 197 -26.53 13.36 30.40
C GLY A 197 -26.68 14.75 31.02
N PRO A 198 -26.07 15.81 30.46
CA PRO A 198 -26.38 17.17 30.88
C PRO A 198 -27.79 17.54 30.41
N GLU A 199 -28.53 18.17 31.32
CA GLU A 199 -29.92 18.62 31.22
C GLU A 199 -30.24 19.35 29.91
N GLU A 200 -31.37 18.97 29.32
CA GLU A 200 -32.12 19.73 28.32
C GLU A 200 -32.39 21.15 28.84
N GLN A 201 -31.78 22.15 28.21
CA GLN A 201 -32.35 23.48 28.14
C GLN A 201 -33.25 23.54 26.92
N THR A 202 -34.56 23.59 27.14
CA THR A 202 -35.57 23.96 26.16
C THR A 202 -35.45 25.45 25.84
N PRO A 203 -35.12 25.84 24.60
CA PRO A 203 -35.26 27.21 24.16
C PRO A 203 -36.70 27.42 23.65
N ASP A 204 -37.34 28.43 24.20
CA ASP A 204 -38.64 28.95 23.79
C ASP A 204 -38.75 29.14 22.27
N GLU A 205 -39.91 28.73 21.78
CA GLU A 205 -40.46 28.89 20.45
C GLU A 205 -40.79 30.38 20.19
N PRO A 206 -40.29 30.98 19.10
CA PRO A 206 -40.99 32.07 18.45
C PRO A 206 -41.62 31.55 17.17
N ASP A 207 -42.95 31.45 17.20
CA ASP A 207 -43.82 31.59 16.04
C ASP A 207 -43.45 32.84 15.21
N ASP A 208 -43.80 32.80 13.92
CA ASP A 208 -43.72 33.89 12.94
C ASP A 208 -42.37 34.19 12.29
N ILE A 209 -41.98 33.41 11.26
CA ILE A 209 -41.50 33.97 9.97
C ILE A 209 -41.94 33.05 8.82
N LEU A 210 -43.17 33.29 8.34
CA LEU A 210 -43.56 33.02 6.97
C LEU A 210 -42.84 34.01 6.04
N ASP A 211 -42.55 33.56 4.82
CA ASP A 211 -42.15 34.37 3.67
C ASP A 211 -40.81 35.12 3.77
N HIS A 212 -39.76 34.54 3.16
CA HIS A 212 -39.09 35.10 1.97
C HIS A 212 -37.86 34.27 1.57
N ASN A 213 -37.68 34.12 0.25
CA ASN A 213 -36.41 33.83 -0.43
C ASN A 213 -36.11 32.38 -0.87
N LEU A 214 -36.96 31.83 -1.75
CA LEU A 214 -36.66 30.72 -2.66
C LEU A 214 -35.75 31.15 -3.85
N GLY A 215 -34.69 31.93 -3.59
CA GLY A 215 -33.86 32.52 -4.65
C GLY A 215 -32.37 32.67 -4.32
N GLU A 216 -31.90 32.18 -3.18
CA GLU A 216 -30.50 32.32 -2.80
C GLU A 216 -29.66 31.25 -3.49
N SER A 217 -29.18 31.62 -4.69
CA SER A 217 -28.12 30.95 -5.42
C SER A 217 -27.04 30.47 -4.45
N LEU A 218 -26.91 29.14 -4.32
CA LEU A 218 -25.83 28.52 -3.56
C LEU A 218 -24.52 29.17 -4.00
N PRO A 219 -23.78 29.83 -3.09
CA PRO A 219 -22.54 30.49 -3.45
C PRO A 219 -21.62 29.42 -4.01
N ALA A 220 -21.19 29.61 -5.27
CA ALA A 220 -20.25 28.73 -5.94
C ALA A 220 -19.11 28.41 -4.96
N GLY A 221 -19.06 27.15 -4.52
CA GLY A 221 -18.07 26.70 -3.55
C GLY A 221 -16.68 27.10 -4.02
N PRO A 222 -15.78 27.49 -3.12
CA PRO A 222 -14.47 28.06 -3.47
C PRO A 222 -13.81 27.17 -4.51
N SER A 223 -13.67 27.70 -5.73
CA SER A 223 -13.10 27.00 -6.87
C SER A 223 -11.82 26.32 -6.42
N GLN A 224 -11.85 24.98 -6.45
CA GLN A 224 -10.70 24.17 -6.08
C GLN A 224 -9.50 24.71 -6.87
N PRO A 225 -8.41 25.12 -6.19
CA PRO A 225 -7.30 25.79 -6.85
C PRO A 225 -6.85 24.94 -8.03
N ALA A 226 -6.80 25.56 -9.21
CA ALA A 226 -6.41 24.89 -10.44
C ALA A 226 -5.14 24.08 -10.19
N PRO A 227 -5.10 22.78 -10.57
CA PRO A 227 -3.94 21.96 -10.34
C PRO A 227 -2.71 22.64 -10.94
N PRO A 228 -1.55 22.62 -10.24
CA PRO A 228 -0.34 23.23 -10.75
C PRO A 228 -0.06 22.70 -12.17
N PRO A 229 0.47 23.54 -13.08
CA PRO A 229 0.71 23.17 -14.47
C PRO A 229 1.42 21.82 -14.51
N GLY A 230 0.74 20.84 -15.12
CA GLY A 230 1.09 19.43 -15.02
C GLY A 230 2.50 19.17 -15.52
N ARG A 231 3.27 18.39 -14.77
CA ARG A 231 4.52 17.83 -15.29
C ARG A 231 4.17 17.03 -16.54
N GLU A 232 4.90 17.27 -17.64
CA GLU A 232 4.74 16.48 -18.85
C GLU A 232 5.03 15.02 -18.51
N LYS A 233 4.02 14.17 -18.69
CA LYS A 233 4.14 12.73 -18.44
C LYS A 233 5.05 12.13 -19.49
N THR A 234 5.98 11.28 -19.06
CA THR A 234 6.88 10.58 -19.98
C THR A 234 6.16 9.42 -20.67
N PRO A 235 6.48 9.10 -21.94
CA PRO A 235 5.98 7.88 -22.56
C PRO A 235 6.47 6.65 -21.79
N ILE A 236 5.72 5.55 -21.87
CA ILE A 236 6.16 4.28 -21.29
C ILE A 236 7.51 3.89 -21.92
N PRO A 237 8.53 3.54 -21.12
CA PRO A 237 9.82 3.09 -21.65
C PRO A 237 9.67 1.90 -22.60
N ALA A 238 10.53 1.81 -23.62
CA ALA A 238 10.48 0.74 -24.60
C ALA A 238 10.74 -0.63 -23.95
N GLU A 239 10.14 -1.69 -24.49
CA GLU A 239 10.29 -3.07 -24.00
C GLU A 239 11.75 -3.47 -23.68
N PRO A 240 12.74 -3.30 -24.58
CA PRO A 240 14.12 -3.71 -24.29
C PRO A 240 14.77 -2.91 -23.16
N ASP A 241 14.32 -1.69 -22.89
CA ASP A 241 14.81 -0.87 -21.78
C ASP A 241 14.23 -1.38 -20.46
N ARG A 242 12.94 -1.74 -20.45
CA ARG A 242 12.28 -2.33 -19.29
C ARG A 242 12.87 -3.68 -18.93
N GLU A 243 13.17 -4.54 -19.90
CA GLU A 243 13.80 -5.85 -19.65
C GLU A 243 15.20 -5.68 -19.02
N ARG A 244 16.01 -4.75 -19.55
CA ARG A 244 17.33 -4.44 -18.98
C ARG A 244 17.23 -3.90 -17.55
N ALA A 245 16.29 -2.98 -17.32
CA ALA A 245 16.00 -2.44 -15.99
C ALA A 245 15.50 -3.53 -15.03
N LEU A 246 14.66 -4.45 -15.48
CA LEU A 246 14.16 -5.58 -14.69
C LEU A 246 15.26 -6.58 -14.33
N ALA A 247 16.14 -6.89 -15.28
CA ALA A 247 17.30 -7.72 -15.00
C ALA A 247 18.23 -7.07 -13.94
N ALA A 248 18.46 -5.76 -14.05
CA ALA A 248 19.23 -4.99 -13.08
C ALA A 248 18.55 -4.96 -11.70
N PHE A 249 17.23 -4.74 -11.66
CA PHE A 249 16.42 -4.76 -10.45
C PHE A 249 16.57 -6.11 -9.73
N TRP A 250 16.38 -7.22 -10.44
CA TRP A 250 16.49 -8.55 -9.84
C TRP A 250 17.92 -8.90 -9.43
N LYS A 251 18.94 -8.39 -10.13
CA LYS A 251 20.32 -8.57 -9.68
C LYS A 251 20.57 -7.99 -8.28
N ILE A 252 19.85 -6.92 -7.92
CA ILE A 252 19.99 -6.25 -6.62
C ILE A 252 19.05 -6.86 -5.57
N TYR A 253 17.80 -7.15 -5.94
CA TYR A 253 16.74 -7.48 -4.98
C TYR A 253 16.31 -8.95 -4.94
N ARG A 254 16.89 -9.83 -5.78
CA ARG A 254 16.50 -11.25 -5.82
C ARG A 254 16.61 -11.92 -4.45
N GLU A 255 17.73 -11.74 -3.76
CA GLU A 255 17.93 -12.33 -2.42
C GLU A 255 16.87 -11.83 -1.43
N GLU A 256 16.65 -10.51 -1.36
CA GLU A 256 15.64 -9.93 -0.46
C GLU A 256 14.21 -10.43 -0.76
N TYR A 257 13.91 -10.78 -2.02
CA TYR A 257 12.59 -11.25 -2.46
C TYR A 257 12.38 -12.76 -2.25
N ASP A 258 13.40 -13.58 -2.53
CA ASP A 258 13.33 -15.04 -2.43
C ASP A 258 13.37 -15.53 -0.97
N ASP A 259 13.92 -14.71 -0.07
CA ASP A 259 13.91 -15.00 1.37
C ASP A 259 12.47 -15.33 1.86
N PRO A 260 12.28 -16.45 2.58
CA PRO A 260 10.99 -16.79 3.18
C PRO A 260 10.69 -15.84 4.35
N LYS A 261 10.15 -14.67 4.01
CA LYS A 261 9.80 -13.60 4.95
C LYS A 261 8.32 -13.65 5.33
N PRO A 262 7.97 -13.29 6.58
CA PRO A 262 6.58 -13.10 6.97
C PRO A 262 5.92 -12.01 6.12
N VAL A 263 4.60 -12.10 5.96
CA VAL A 263 3.81 -11.21 5.10
C VAL A 263 4.12 -9.73 5.39
N LYS A 264 4.21 -9.34 6.66
CA LYS A 264 4.51 -7.98 7.09
C LYS A 264 5.87 -7.46 6.61
N GLU A 265 6.88 -8.30 6.54
CA GLU A 265 8.20 -7.91 6.02
C GLU A 265 8.16 -7.73 4.50
N LYS A 266 7.42 -8.59 3.79
CA LYS A 266 7.20 -8.41 2.35
C LYS A 266 6.40 -7.14 2.03
N GLN A 267 5.43 -6.76 2.88
CA GLN A 267 4.75 -5.47 2.79
C GLN A 267 5.72 -4.29 2.94
N ASN A 268 6.61 -4.37 3.93
CA ASN A 268 7.65 -3.34 4.12
C ASN A 268 8.62 -3.27 2.93
N LEU A 269 8.94 -4.42 2.32
CA LEU A 269 9.76 -4.48 1.11
C LEU A 269 9.06 -3.80 -0.08
N ALA A 270 7.77 -4.05 -0.29
CA ALA A 270 7.00 -3.36 -1.32
C ALA A 270 6.99 -1.84 -1.11
N LYS A 271 6.81 -1.38 0.14
CA LYS A 271 6.89 0.04 0.51
C LYS A 271 8.28 0.65 0.26
N LYS A 272 9.34 -0.11 0.55
CA LYS A 272 10.73 0.29 0.25
C LYS A 272 10.92 0.49 -1.25
N TRP A 273 10.43 -0.43 -2.09
CA TRP A 273 10.53 -0.30 -3.55
C TRP A 273 9.68 0.86 -4.08
N LEU A 274 8.46 1.05 -3.56
CA LEU A 274 7.64 2.21 -3.89
C LEU A 274 8.35 3.54 -3.57
N HIS A 275 8.98 3.63 -2.39
CA HIS A 275 9.75 4.81 -2.01
C HIS A 275 10.96 5.02 -2.92
N LEU A 276 11.69 3.95 -3.26
CA LEU A 276 12.82 4.00 -4.17
C LEU A 276 12.42 4.48 -5.57
N ALA A 277 11.29 3.99 -6.10
CA ALA A 277 10.76 4.44 -7.38
C ALA A 277 10.44 5.94 -7.36
N ARG A 278 9.89 6.47 -6.27
CA ARG A 278 9.62 7.92 -6.12
C ARG A 278 10.90 8.76 -6.03
N LEU A 279 11.99 8.20 -5.52
CA LEU A 279 13.28 8.90 -5.38
C LEU A 279 14.15 8.83 -6.63
N SER A 280 14.03 7.77 -7.43
CA SER A 280 14.87 7.56 -8.60
C SER A 280 14.50 8.54 -9.70
N THR A 281 15.32 9.56 -9.97
CA THR A 281 15.05 10.55 -11.02
C THR A 281 15.71 10.24 -12.37
N ASP A 282 16.75 9.41 -12.36
CA ASP A 282 17.77 9.44 -13.42
C ASP A 282 17.48 8.49 -14.58
N ASP A 283 16.80 7.37 -14.32
CA ASP A 283 16.45 6.38 -15.34
C ASP A 283 14.94 6.08 -15.33
N PRO A 284 14.18 6.53 -16.34
CA PRO A 284 12.74 6.28 -16.42
C PRO A 284 12.41 4.77 -16.54
N ALA A 285 13.28 3.96 -17.16
CA ALA A 285 13.05 2.51 -17.28
C ALA A 285 13.15 1.82 -15.92
N SER A 286 14.23 2.06 -15.17
CA SER A 286 14.38 1.58 -13.79
C SER A 286 13.25 2.04 -12.88
N ARG A 287 12.83 3.30 -13.01
CA ARG A 287 11.72 3.84 -12.21
C ARG A 287 10.41 3.11 -12.50
N TYR A 288 10.05 2.98 -13.77
CA TYR A 288 8.83 2.29 -14.21
C TYR A 288 8.78 0.86 -13.67
N VAL A 289 9.86 0.11 -13.89
CA VAL A 289 9.99 -1.28 -13.42
C VAL A 289 9.92 -1.37 -11.90
N THR A 290 10.57 -0.45 -11.18
CA THR A 290 10.53 -0.48 -9.71
C THR A 290 9.11 -0.25 -9.18
N PHE A 291 8.33 0.65 -9.78
CA PHE A 291 6.90 0.78 -9.44
C PHE A 291 6.11 -0.49 -9.75
N GLU A 292 6.37 -1.11 -10.90
CA GLU A 292 5.72 -2.35 -11.31
C GLU A 292 5.97 -3.48 -10.30
N GLN A 293 7.23 -3.68 -9.90
CA GLN A 293 7.59 -4.69 -8.92
C GLN A 293 7.03 -4.38 -7.53
N ALA A 294 6.94 -3.10 -7.14
CA ALA A 294 6.29 -2.68 -5.90
C ALA A 294 4.78 -3.01 -5.92
N ARG A 295 4.08 -2.70 -7.03
CA ARG A 295 2.67 -3.03 -7.25
C ARG A 295 2.44 -4.54 -7.14
N ASP A 296 3.24 -5.33 -7.85
CA ASP A 296 3.04 -6.78 -7.94
C ASP A 296 3.31 -7.47 -6.60
N LEU A 297 4.40 -7.09 -5.92
CA LEU A 297 4.69 -7.60 -4.58
C LEU A 297 3.59 -7.20 -3.59
N ALA A 298 3.16 -5.93 -3.58
CA ALA A 298 2.08 -5.45 -2.72
C ALA A 298 0.78 -6.21 -2.97
N THR A 299 0.46 -6.47 -4.23
CA THR A 299 -0.73 -7.23 -4.63
C THR A 299 -0.65 -8.68 -4.13
N LYS A 300 0.52 -9.32 -4.26
CA LYS A 300 0.77 -10.67 -3.76
C LYS A 300 0.58 -10.80 -2.25
N VAL A 301 0.91 -9.76 -1.48
CA VAL A 301 0.81 -9.75 -0.01
C VAL A 301 -0.43 -9.01 0.52
N LYS A 302 -1.43 -8.79 -0.33
CA LYS A 302 -2.72 -8.14 0.01
C LYS A 302 -2.58 -6.73 0.60
N ASP A 303 -1.54 -5.98 0.23
CA ASP A 303 -1.37 -4.57 0.63
C ASP A 303 -1.92 -3.63 -0.44
N GLY A 304 -3.24 -3.45 -0.44
CA GLY A 304 -3.95 -2.68 -1.46
C GLY A 304 -3.57 -1.21 -1.49
N VAL A 305 -3.28 -0.63 -0.32
CA VAL A 305 -2.87 0.78 -0.21
C VAL A 305 -1.57 0.99 -0.96
N THR A 306 -0.55 0.16 -0.68
CA THR A 306 0.75 0.25 -1.38
C THR A 306 0.62 -0.06 -2.86
N ALA A 307 -0.21 -1.04 -3.24
CA ALA A 307 -0.42 -1.39 -4.65
C ALA A 307 -1.07 -0.25 -5.44
N TYR A 308 -2.09 0.43 -4.90
CA TYR A 308 -2.74 1.58 -5.53
C TYR A 308 -1.81 2.79 -5.57
N GLU A 309 -1.07 3.05 -4.49
CA GLU A 309 -0.06 4.11 -4.47
C GLU A 309 1.05 3.92 -5.51
N ALA A 310 1.40 2.67 -5.83
CA ALA A 310 2.34 2.37 -6.91
C ALA A 310 1.74 2.69 -8.28
N VAL A 311 0.48 2.30 -8.54
CA VAL A 311 -0.22 2.65 -9.78
C VAL A 311 -0.38 4.16 -9.94
N ASP A 312 -0.73 4.87 -8.87
CA ASP A 312 -0.85 6.33 -8.88
C ASP A 312 0.51 7.01 -9.13
N GLY A 313 1.58 6.46 -8.54
CA GLY A 313 2.95 6.89 -8.83
C GLY A 313 3.33 6.69 -10.29
N MET A 314 2.95 5.55 -10.90
CA MET A 314 3.16 5.31 -12.32
C MET A 314 2.36 6.30 -13.18
N ALA A 315 1.09 6.55 -12.87
CA ALA A 315 0.22 7.43 -13.66
C ALA A 315 0.57 8.91 -13.53
N ALA A 316 1.29 9.29 -12.46
CA ALA A 316 1.83 10.63 -12.28
C ALA A 316 3.04 10.89 -13.19
N GLU A 317 3.89 9.89 -13.43
CA GLU A 317 5.17 10.05 -14.13
C GLU A 317 5.12 9.56 -15.59
N PHE A 318 4.23 8.60 -15.90
CA PHE A 318 4.14 7.92 -17.19
C PHE A 318 2.74 8.04 -17.82
N LEU A 319 2.70 7.98 -19.16
CA LEU A 319 1.47 7.90 -19.95
C LEU A 319 0.83 6.51 -19.85
N ILE A 320 0.26 6.19 -18.70
CA ILE A 320 -0.51 4.97 -18.44
C ILE A 320 -1.94 5.28 -18.02
N ASP A 321 -2.84 4.31 -18.19
CA ASP A 321 -4.20 4.35 -17.65
C ASP A 321 -4.26 3.63 -16.28
N PRO A 322 -4.46 4.35 -15.15
CA PRO A 322 -4.45 3.76 -13.83
C PRO A 322 -5.69 2.92 -13.50
N LEU A 323 -6.85 3.23 -14.09
CA LEU A 323 -8.12 2.60 -13.74
C LEU A 323 -8.15 1.07 -13.99
N PRO A 324 -7.82 0.56 -15.19
CA PRO A 324 -7.83 -0.88 -15.45
C PRO A 324 -6.77 -1.61 -14.62
N MET A 325 -5.65 -0.95 -14.27
CA MET A 325 -4.64 -1.54 -13.39
C MET A 325 -5.16 -1.70 -11.96
N LYS A 326 -5.86 -0.69 -11.43
CA LYS A 326 -6.50 -0.76 -10.10
C LYS A 326 -7.62 -1.81 -10.05
N ALA A 327 -8.39 -1.95 -11.14
CA ALA A 327 -9.44 -2.96 -11.26
C ALA A 327 -8.85 -4.39 -11.19
N LYS A 328 -7.75 -4.65 -11.90
CA LYS A 328 -7.04 -5.95 -11.83
C LYS A 328 -6.52 -6.27 -10.42
N ILE A 329 -5.96 -5.29 -9.72
CA ILE A 329 -5.51 -5.47 -8.32
C ILE A 329 -6.70 -5.87 -7.44
N LEU A 330 -7.85 -5.21 -7.63
CA LEU A 330 -9.05 -5.48 -6.85
C LEU A 330 -9.65 -6.85 -7.14
N GLU A 331 -9.63 -7.27 -8.40
CA GLU A 331 -10.02 -8.60 -8.83
C GLU A 331 -9.13 -9.69 -8.21
N GLU A 332 -7.82 -9.48 -8.14
CA GLU A 332 -6.95 -10.41 -7.42
C GLU A 332 -7.26 -10.48 -5.93
N PHE A 333 -7.65 -9.36 -5.33
CA PHE A 333 -7.97 -9.28 -3.91
C PHE A 333 -9.28 -9.99 -3.60
N SER A 334 -10.31 -9.82 -4.44
CA SER A 334 -11.59 -10.53 -4.27
C SER A 334 -11.39 -12.04 -4.30
N ARG A 335 -10.59 -12.56 -5.25
CA ARG A 335 -10.29 -14.00 -5.37
C ARG A 335 -9.53 -14.56 -4.17
N LYS A 336 -8.71 -13.73 -3.51
CA LYS A 336 -7.86 -14.12 -2.37
C LYS A 336 -8.51 -13.83 -1.02
N ALA A 337 -9.64 -13.14 -0.97
CA ALA A 337 -10.37 -12.87 0.27
C ALA A 337 -10.91 -14.19 0.87
N ARG A 338 -10.85 -14.30 2.19
CA ARG A 338 -11.28 -15.48 2.96
C ARG A 338 -12.15 -15.09 4.15
N TRP A 339 -11.94 -13.89 4.70
CA TRP A 339 -12.65 -13.43 5.89
C TRP A 339 -13.70 -12.37 5.54
N PRO A 340 -14.83 -12.28 6.26
CA PRO A 340 -15.87 -11.27 6.02
C PRO A 340 -15.32 -9.83 5.97
N ALA A 341 -14.37 -9.50 6.85
CA ALA A 341 -13.71 -8.19 6.88
C ALA A 341 -12.88 -7.90 5.61
N GLU A 342 -12.28 -8.92 5.00
CA GLU A 342 -11.55 -8.77 3.74
C GLU A 342 -12.51 -8.50 2.58
N TYR A 343 -13.61 -9.27 2.49
CA TYR A 343 -14.63 -9.04 1.47
C TYR A 343 -15.25 -7.64 1.57
N GLN A 344 -15.58 -7.20 2.79
CA GLN A 344 -16.09 -5.85 3.01
C GLN A 344 -15.10 -4.77 2.55
N THR A 345 -13.81 -4.97 2.83
CA THR A 345 -12.76 -4.04 2.38
C THR A 345 -12.69 -3.98 0.85
N VAL A 346 -12.72 -5.13 0.17
CA VAL A 346 -12.71 -5.20 -1.30
C VAL A 346 -13.96 -4.53 -1.90
N ALA A 347 -15.15 -4.81 -1.36
CA ALA A 347 -16.40 -4.20 -1.84
C ALA A 347 -16.37 -2.67 -1.71
N ASN A 348 -15.92 -2.14 -0.56
CA ASN A 348 -15.80 -0.69 -0.34
C ASN A 348 -14.82 -0.04 -1.33
N GLN A 349 -13.68 -0.69 -1.61
CA GLN A 349 -12.73 -0.18 -2.60
C GLN A 349 -13.31 -0.25 -4.04
N ALA A 350 -14.12 -1.25 -4.34
CA ALA A 350 -14.78 -1.37 -5.64
C ALA A 350 -15.77 -0.22 -5.88
N PHE A 351 -16.56 0.16 -4.88
CA PHE A 351 -17.45 1.32 -5.01
C PHE A 351 -16.68 2.62 -5.29
N LEU A 352 -15.60 2.87 -4.54
CA LEU A 352 -14.77 4.06 -4.78
C LEU A 352 -14.13 4.08 -6.18
N LEU A 353 -13.68 2.92 -6.67
CA LEU A 353 -13.07 2.81 -7.99
C LEU A 353 -14.12 2.92 -9.11
N MET A 354 -15.33 2.39 -8.89
CA MET A 354 -16.47 2.54 -9.80
C MET A 354 -16.87 4.01 -9.95
N ASP A 355 -16.95 4.77 -8.85
CA ASP A 355 -17.24 6.20 -8.89
C ASP A 355 -16.16 7.00 -9.64
N GLU A 356 -14.89 6.60 -9.51
CA GLU A 356 -13.80 7.19 -10.30
C GLU A 356 -13.94 6.85 -11.79
N ALA A 357 -14.24 5.59 -12.13
CA ALA A 357 -14.45 5.17 -13.52
C ALA A 357 -15.62 5.93 -14.17
N ILE A 358 -16.73 6.12 -13.45
CA ILE A 358 -17.88 6.93 -13.92
C ILE A 358 -17.46 8.39 -14.15
N ARG A 359 -16.69 8.99 -13.24
CA ARG A 359 -16.19 10.37 -13.40
C ARG A 359 -15.27 10.54 -14.61
N GLN A 360 -14.58 9.48 -15.03
CA GLN A 360 -13.73 9.47 -16.23
C GLN A 360 -14.47 8.98 -17.49
N ASP A 361 -15.80 8.83 -17.44
CA ASP A 361 -16.64 8.32 -18.54
C ASP A 361 -16.27 6.90 -19.01
N ALA A 362 -15.61 6.12 -18.14
CA ALA A 362 -15.21 4.74 -18.39
C ALA A 362 -16.33 3.77 -17.97
N ILE A 363 -17.53 3.92 -18.55
CA ILE A 363 -18.76 3.22 -18.12
C ILE A 363 -18.65 1.70 -18.20
N THR A 364 -18.01 1.17 -19.23
CA THR A 364 -17.79 -0.29 -19.38
C THR A 364 -16.97 -0.84 -18.21
N LEU A 365 -15.87 -0.18 -17.87
CA LEU A 365 -15.00 -0.57 -16.76
C LEU A 365 -15.70 -0.40 -15.41
N ALA A 366 -16.51 0.65 -15.23
CA ALA A 366 -17.33 0.81 -14.05
C ALA A 366 -18.30 -0.38 -13.86
N GLY A 367 -18.89 -0.88 -14.95
CA GLY A 367 -19.71 -2.10 -14.93
C GLY A 367 -18.94 -3.35 -14.50
N GLU A 368 -17.71 -3.54 -15.01
CA GLU A 368 -16.83 -4.64 -14.61
C GLU A 368 -16.47 -4.56 -13.11
N ILE A 369 -16.13 -3.36 -12.62
CA ILE A 369 -15.84 -3.13 -11.19
C ILE A 369 -17.08 -3.39 -10.33
N GLY A 370 -18.26 -2.97 -10.79
CA GLY A 370 -19.53 -3.24 -10.12
C GLY A 370 -19.81 -4.75 -10.01
N GLN A 371 -19.48 -5.52 -11.03
CA GLN A 371 -19.59 -6.98 -11.00
C GLN A 371 -18.65 -7.60 -9.96
N ILE A 372 -17.40 -7.12 -9.86
CA ILE A 372 -16.46 -7.53 -8.80
C ILE A 372 -17.05 -7.24 -7.41
N ALA A 373 -17.65 -6.07 -7.21
CA ALA A 373 -18.28 -5.71 -5.94
C ALA A 373 -19.45 -6.65 -5.57
N LEU A 374 -20.31 -6.97 -6.54
CA LEU A 374 -21.45 -7.87 -6.35
C LEU A 374 -21.00 -9.29 -6.01
N ASP A 375 -20.02 -9.84 -6.73
CA ASP A 375 -19.54 -11.19 -6.49
C ASP A 375 -18.84 -11.29 -5.12
N THR A 376 -18.04 -10.27 -4.77
CA THR A 376 -17.41 -10.15 -3.45
C THR A 376 -18.46 -10.09 -2.33
N ALA A 377 -19.55 -9.36 -2.50
CA ALA A 377 -20.63 -9.27 -1.51
C ALA A 377 -21.40 -10.60 -1.36
N ARG A 378 -21.60 -11.34 -2.45
CA ARG A 378 -22.23 -12.67 -2.42
C ARG A 378 -21.37 -13.67 -1.65
N GLU A 379 -20.07 -13.70 -1.92
CA GLU A 379 -19.12 -14.55 -1.19
C GLU A 379 -19.07 -14.19 0.30
N ALA A 380 -19.09 -12.88 0.63
CA ALA A 380 -19.16 -12.43 2.01
C ALA A 380 -20.41 -12.96 2.73
N ALA A 381 -21.57 -12.91 2.07
CA ALA A 381 -22.83 -13.40 2.62
C ALA A 381 -22.81 -14.92 2.82
N GLN A 382 -22.21 -15.67 1.88
CA GLN A 382 -22.06 -17.13 2.02
C GLN A 382 -21.17 -17.50 3.21
N VAL A 383 -20.03 -16.83 3.36
CA VAL A 383 -19.09 -17.05 4.48
C VAL A 383 -19.69 -16.62 5.82
N ALA A 384 -20.63 -15.67 5.85
CA ALA A 384 -21.31 -15.27 7.08
C ALA A 384 -22.43 -16.24 7.52
N LEU A 385 -22.95 -17.06 6.60
CA LEU A 385 -24.03 -18.02 6.87
C LEU A 385 -23.53 -19.43 7.22
N GLY A 386 -22.31 -19.77 6.82
CA GLY A 386 -21.64 -21.03 7.16
C GLY A 386 -20.81 -20.89 8.42
#